data_AF-A0A962TPR4-F1
#
_entry.id   AF-A0A962TPR4-F1
#
_cell.length_a   1.000
_cell.length_b   1.000
_cell.length_c   1.000
_cell.angle_alpha   90.00
_cell.angle_beta   90.00
_cell.angle_gamma   90.00
#
_symmetry.space_group_name_H-M   'P 1'
#
loop_
_entity.id
_entity.type
_entity.pdbx_description
1 polymer ?
#
loop_
_entity_poly.entity_id
_entity_poly.type
_entity_poly.pdbx_seq_one_letter_code
_entity_poly.pdbx_strand_id
1 'polypeptide(L)'
;MATGRNNQTIKQVGEYLVASELARRGFLVATFSGNVPDFDMTATDSKGKSTPIQVKTSRNGSWQFTINKFADISFSEKKQIIGKKIENEIKDLICVFVVAKETYGNDRFYIVNWSEAQDIIINHHQYWLDIHGGERPKKFDSMHCAISEKDLEDFKDNWELILNKHINN
;
A
#
# COMPACT_ATOMS: atom_id res chain seq x y z
N MET A 1 -22.01 -8.27 11.75
CA MET A 1 -21.53 -9.22 10.71
C MET A 1 -22.17 -8.86 9.38
N ALA A 2 -21.35 -8.29 8.48
CA ALA A 2 -21.55 -8.08 7.04
C ALA A 2 -20.18 -7.72 6.42
N THR A 3 -19.08 -8.24 6.99
CA THR A 3 -17.74 -7.65 6.87
C THR A 3 -17.06 -8.05 5.57
N GLY A 4 -17.26 -9.28 5.08
CA GLY A 4 -16.62 -9.76 3.85
C GLY A 4 -17.04 -8.98 2.60
N ARG A 5 -18.35 -8.85 2.37
CA ARG A 5 -18.89 -8.11 1.21
C ARG A 5 -18.51 -6.64 1.25
N ASN A 6 -18.63 -5.98 2.41
CA ASN A 6 -18.26 -4.57 2.55
C ASN A 6 -16.76 -4.34 2.33
N ASN A 7 -15.90 -5.26 2.78
CA ASN A 7 -14.46 -5.20 2.54
C ASN A 7 -14.11 -5.43 1.06
N GLN A 8 -14.83 -6.31 0.37
CA GLN A 8 -14.65 -6.50 -1.08
C GLN A 8 -15.11 -5.26 -1.86
N THR A 9 -16.26 -4.68 -1.49
CA THR A 9 -16.79 -3.48 -2.15
C THR A 9 -15.87 -2.29 -1.96
N ILE A 10 -15.30 -2.06 -0.76
CA ILE A 10 -14.36 -0.94 -0.57
C ILE A 10 -13.04 -1.14 -1.33
N LYS A 11 -12.55 -2.40 -1.44
CA LYS A 11 -11.39 -2.71 -2.28
C LYS A 11 -11.66 -2.31 -3.73
N GLN A 12 -12.79 -2.78 -4.29
CA GLN A 12 -13.22 -2.44 -5.66
C GLN A 12 -13.38 -0.94 -5.87
N VAL A 13 -13.99 -0.22 -4.92
CA VAL A 13 -14.13 1.24 -5.00
C VAL A 13 -12.77 1.91 -5.14
N GLY A 14 -11.78 1.54 -4.32
CA GLY A 14 -10.44 2.11 -4.44
C GLY A 14 -9.78 1.79 -5.78
N GLU A 15 -9.91 0.56 -6.29
CA GLU A 15 -9.38 0.19 -7.60
C GLU A 15 -9.99 1.02 -8.73
N TYR A 16 -11.31 1.20 -8.74
CA TYR A 16 -11.98 2.02 -9.76
C TYR A 16 -11.65 3.51 -9.64
N LEU A 17 -11.51 4.03 -8.42
CA LEU A 17 -11.08 5.41 -8.20
C LEU A 17 -9.67 5.65 -8.77
N VAL A 18 -8.71 4.76 -8.46
CA VAL A 18 -7.34 4.86 -8.97
C VAL A 18 -7.31 4.71 -10.49
N ALA A 19 -8.03 3.73 -11.04
CA ALA A 19 -8.11 3.56 -12.49
C ALA A 19 -8.68 4.80 -13.19
N SER A 20 -9.69 5.43 -12.60
CA SER A 20 -10.28 6.68 -13.14
C SER A 20 -9.29 7.83 -13.11
N GLU A 21 -8.53 8.00 -12.01
CA GLU A 21 -7.52 9.04 -11.89
C GLU A 21 -6.35 8.84 -12.87
N LEU A 22 -5.91 7.60 -13.07
CA LEU A 22 -4.89 7.27 -14.06
C LEU A 22 -5.38 7.52 -15.49
N ALA A 23 -6.62 7.11 -15.81
CA ALA A 23 -7.22 7.36 -17.12
C ALA A 23 -7.37 8.87 -17.42
N ARG A 24 -7.75 9.68 -16.41
CA ARG A 24 -7.78 11.15 -16.51
C ARG A 24 -6.41 11.75 -16.87
N ARG A 25 -5.33 11.07 -16.52
CA ARG A 25 -3.93 11.46 -16.81
C ARG A 25 -3.40 10.86 -18.11
N GLY A 26 -4.25 10.21 -18.91
CA GLY A 26 -3.91 9.71 -20.24
C GLY A 26 -3.34 8.29 -20.28
N PHE A 27 -3.39 7.55 -19.18
CA PHE A 27 -2.97 6.14 -19.15
C PHE A 27 -4.08 5.21 -19.65
N LEU A 28 -3.70 4.18 -20.41
CA LEU A 28 -4.52 3.01 -20.60
C LEU A 28 -4.40 2.10 -19.37
N VAL A 29 -5.51 1.91 -18.64
CA VAL A 29 -5.52 1.14 -17.39
C VAL A 29 -6.18 -0.21 -17.61
N ALA A 30 -5.48 -1.29 -17.24
CA ALA A 30 -6.04 -2.63 -17.21
C ALA A 30 -6.19 -3.09 -15.75
N THR A 31 -7.42 -3.18 -15.26
CA THR A 31 -7.76 -3.76 -13.95
C THR A 31 -7.97 -5.27 -14.09
N PHE A 32 -7.47 -6.07 -13.15
CA PHE A 32 -7.65 -7.51 -13.22
C PHE A 32 -8.95 -7.98 -12.56
N SER A 33 -9.62 -8.94 -13.18
CA SER A 33 -10.75 -9.63 -12.56
C SER A 33 -10.25 -10.72 -11.61
N GLY A 34 -10.69 -10.67 -10.35
CA GLY A 34 -10.33 -11.66 -9.34
C GLY A 34 -9.09 -11.29 -8.53
N ASN A 35 -8.58 -12.23 -7.75
CA ASN A 35 -7.40 -11.99 -6.90
C ASN A 35 -6.13 -12.35 -7.68
N VAL A 36 -5.64 -11.42 -8.49
CA VAL A 36 -4.30 -11.52 -9.07
C VAL A 36 -3.28 -11.30 -7.95
N PRO A 37 -2.27 -12.18 -7.81
CA PRO A 37 -1.19 -11.97 -6.86
C PRO A 37 -0.47 -10.63 -7.11
N ASP A 38 0.03 -10.04 -6.02
CA ASP A 38 1.07 -9.00 -6.01
C ASP A 38 0.69 -7.57 -6.48
N PHE A 39 -0.26 -7.40 -7.41
CA PHE A 39 -0.76 -6.07 -7.83
C PHE A 39 -2.17 -6.13 -8.44
N ASP A 40 -2.90 -5.01 -8.43
CA ASP A 40 -4.33 -4.98 -8.78
C ASP A 40 -4.60 -4.46 -10.21
N MET A 41 -3.69 -3.67 -10.80
CA MET A 41 -3.84 -3.13 -12.16
C MET A 41 -2.51 -2.75 -12.81
N THR A 42 -2.52 -2.54 -14.12
CA THR A 42 -1.42 -1.89 -14.84
C THR A 42 -1.85 -0.57 -15.45
N ALA A 43 -0.95 0.42 -15.41
CA ALA A 43 -1.10 1.71 -16.09
C ALA A 43 -0.10 1.78 -17.24
N THR A 44 -0.58 1.95 -18.47
CA THR A 44 0.25 1.92 -19.68
C THR A 44 0.18 3.25 -20.41
N ASP A 45 1.32 3.83 -20.75
CA ASP A 45 1.40 5.09 -21.49
C ASP A 45 1.16 4.91 -23.00
N SER A 46 1.16 6.02 -23.74
CA SER A 46 0.99 6.02 -25.20
C SER A 46 2.17 5.37 -25.96
N LYS A 47 3.31 5.17 -25.30
CA LYS A 47 4.50 4.49 -25.86
C LYS A 47 4.51 2.99 -25.54
N GLY A 48 3.52 2.48 -24.80
CA GLY A 48 3.41 1.08 -24.41
C GLY A 48 4.22 0.70 -23.16
N LYS A 49 4.83 1.66 -22.45
CA LYS A 49 5.47 1.37 -21.17
C LYS A 49 4.40 1.18 -20.11
N SER A 50 4.48 0.07 -19.36
CA SER A 50 3.48 -0.32 -18.38
C SER A 50 4.06 -0.37 -16.97
N THR A 51 3.30 0.16 -16.01
CA THR A 51 3.67 0.24 -14.60
C THR A 51 2.65 -0.55 -13.76
N PRO A 52 3.07 -1.55 -12.97
CA PRO A 52 2.16 -2.29 -12.08
C PRO A 52 1.80 -1.44 -10.86
N ILE A 53 0.52 -1.48 -10.48
CA ILE A 53 -0.05 -0.70 -9.38
C ILE A 53 -0.76 -1.63 -8.39
N GLN A 54 -0.38 -1.55 -7.12
CA GLN A 54 -1.08 -2.14 -5.99
C GLN A 54 -1.93 -1.08 -5.29
N VAL A 55 -3.22 -1.33 -5.12
CA VAL A 55 -4.14 -0.44 -4.42
C VAL A 55 -4.37 -0.93 -3.00
N LYS A 56 -4.41 -0.01 -2.04
CA LYS A 56 -4.77 -0.27 -0.64
C LYS A 56 -5.84 0.72 -0.20
N THR A 57 -7.05 0.25 0.04
CA THR A 57 -8.19 1.13 0.37
C THR A 57 -8.56 1.09 1.85
N SER A 58 -8.83 2.24 2.44
CA SER A 58 -9.37 2.40 3.79
C SER A 58 -10.48 3.47 3.79
N ARG A 59 -11.43 3.39 4.72
CA ARG A 59 -12.40 4.48 4.95
C ARG A 59 -11.87 5.54 5.90
N ASN A 60 -11.03 5.11 6.84
CA ASN A 60 -10.64 5.88 8.01
C ASN A 60 -9.16 6.29 7.98
N GLY A 61 -8.44 6.01 6.89
CA GLY A 61 -7.01 6.34 6.81
C GLY A 61 -6.15 5.47 7.72
N SER A 62 -6.51 4.19 7.89
CA SER A 62 -5.66 3.21 8.57
C SER A 62 -5.66 1.91 7.77
N TRP A 63 -4.47 1.38 7.53
CA TRP A 63 -4.25 0.17 6.76
C TRP A 63 -3.51 -0.86 7.59
N GLN A 64 -4.00 -2.09 7.55
CA GLN A 64 -3.52 -3.19 8.36
C GLN A 64 -2.73 -4.18 7.52
N PHE A 65 -1.64 -4.68 8.10
CA PHE A 65 -0.65 -5.51 7.44
C PHE A 65 -0.16 -6.62 8.36
N THR A 66 0.63 -7.51 7.76
CA THR A 66 1.41 -8.52 8.45
C THR A 66 2.89 -8.24 8.17
N ILE A 67 3.66 -7.89 9.19
CA ILE A 67 5.03 -7.37 9.03
C ILE A 67 5.99 -8.37 8.37
N ASN A 68 5.74 -9.67 8.52
CA ASN A 68 6.52 -10.73 7.87
C ASN A 68 6.34 -10.81 6.35
N LYS A 69 5.50 -9.96 5.74
CA LYS A 69 5.44 -9.75 4.29
C LYS A 69 6.43 -8.69 3.81
N PHE A 70 7.02 -7.92 4.73
CA PHE A 70 7.87 -6.78 4.43
C PHE A 70 9.30 -6.97 4.93
N ALA A 71 9.50 -7.71 6.02
CA ALA A 71 10.83 -8.02 6.54
C ALA A 71 10.87 -9.40 7.19
N ASP A 72 12.07 -9.98 7.25
CA ASP A 72 12.35 -11.14 8.09
C ASP A 72 12.05 -10.80 9.54
N ILE A 73 11.39 -11.71 10.26
CA ILE A 73 11.11 -11.55 11.69
C ILE A 73 11.70 -12.73 12.43
N SER A 74 12.52 -12.43 13.44
CA SER A 74 13.02 -13.41 14.40
C SER A 74 12.68 -12.99 15.82
N PHE A 75 12.94 -13.88 16.79
CA PHE A 75 12.63 -13.66 18.19
C PHE A 75 13.86 -13.94 19.05
N SER A 76 14.09 -13.08 20.03
CA SER A 76 14.98 -13.34 21.17
C SER A 76 14.13 -13.31 22.43
N GLU A 77 13.93 -14.48 23.04
CA GLU A 77 12.90 -14.69 24.07
C GLU A 77 11.51 -14.24 23.58
N LYS A 78 10.95 -13.18 24.14
CA LYS A 78 9.67 -12.57 23.74
C LYS A 78 9.83 -11.28 22.93
N LYS A 79 11.06 -10.86 22.65
CA LYS A 79 11.33 -9.67 21.87
C LYS A 79 11.33 -10.00 20.39
N GLN A 80 10.56 -9.23 19.64
CA GLN A 80 10.52 -9.33 18.20
C GLN A 80 11.67 -8.52 17.59
N ILE A 81 12.42 -9.13 16.68
CA ILE A 81 13.57 -8.53 16.00
C ILE A 81 13.26 -8.45 14.51
N ILE A 82 13.34 -7.23 13.94
CA ILE A 82 13.21 -6.99 12.51
C ILE A 82 14.56 -7.26 11.84
N GLY A 83 14.55 -8.16 10.86
CA GLY A 83 15.70 -8.54 10.06
C GLY A 83 15.77 -7.80 8.72
N LYS A 84 16.20 -8.49 7.67
CA LYS A 84 16.35 -7.91 6.34
C LYS A 84 14.99 -7.62 5.71
N LYS A 85 14.92 -6.61 4.84
CA LYS A 85 13.76 -6.35 3.99
C LYS A 85 13.57 -7.52 3.03
N ILE A 86 12.32 -7.93 2.85
CA ILE A 86 11.95 -8.91 1.82
C ILE A 86 12.00 -8.19 0.47
N GLU A 87 12.78 -8.72 -0.47
CA GLU A 87 12.87 -8.14 -1.81
C GLU A 87 11.56 -8.33 -2.58
N ASN A 88 11.18 -7.31 -3.34
CA ASN A 88 10.02 -7.38 -4.22
C ASN A 88 10.44 -7.87 -5.60
N GLU A 89 9.83 -8.96 -6.08
CA GLU A 89 10.11 -9.49 -7.41
C GLU A 89 9.58 -8.56 -8.52
N ILE A 90 8.54 -7.77 -8.20
CA ILE A 90 7.93 -6.84 -9.15
C ILE A 90 8.68 -5.51 -9.15
N LYS A 91 9.46 -5.31 -10.22
CA LYS A 91 10.15 -4.05 -10.46
C LYS A 91 9.16 -2.92 -10.68
N ASP A 92 9.52 -1.73 -10.18
CA ASP A 92 8.74 -0.49 -10.35
C ASP A 92 7.30 -0.55 -9.84
N LEU A 93 6.97 -1.49 -8.94
CA LEU A 93 5.66 -1.54 -8.30
C LEU A 93 5.38 -0.25 -7.54
N ILE A 94 4.26 0.38 -7.86
CA ILE A 94 3.76 1.56 -7.15
C ILE A 94 2.57 1.14 -6.29
N CYS A 95 2.54 1.63 -5.07
CA CYS A 95 1.40 1.47 -4.18
C CYS A 95 0.60 2.77 -4.14
N VAL A 96 -0.71 2.65 -4.34
CA VAL A 96 -1.66 3.75 -4.16
C VAL A 96 -2.54 3.45 -2.97
N PHE A 97 -2.35 4.21 -1.90
CA PHE A 97 -3.23 4.18 -0.74
C PHE A 97 -4.38 5.15 -0.95
N VAL A 98 -5.60 4.65 -0.76
CA VAL A 98 -6.83 5.40 -1.00
C VAL A 98 -7.62 5.50 0.28
N VAL A 99 -7.93 6.72 0.69
CA VAL A 99 -8.98 6.97 1.68
C VAL A 99 -10.29 7.20 0.93
N ALA A 100 -11.08 6.15 0.78
CA ALA A 100 -12.35 6.19 0.06
C ALA A 100 -13.46 6.68 0.99
N LYS A 101 -14.01 7.87 0.70
CA LYS A 101 -15.08 8.52 1.47
C LYS A 101 -16.44 8.21 0.85
N GLU A 102 -17.49 8.44 1.63
CA GLU A 102 -18.87 8.24 1.16
C GLU A 102 -19.32 9.36 0.22
N THR A 103 -18.81 10.57 0.44
CA THR A 103 -19.09 11.73 -0.40
C THR A 103 -18.10 11.77 -1.55
N TYR A 104 -18.63 11.78 -2.78
CA TYR A 104 -17.85 11.95 -3.99
C TYR A 104 -16.96 13.21 -3.92
N GLY A 105 -15.72 13.09 -4.36
CA GLY A 105 -14.75 14.19 -4.40
C GLY A 105 -13.98 14.42 -3.09
N ASN A 106 -14.31 13.69 -2.02
CA ASN A 106 -13.57 13.75 -0.76
C ASN A 106 -12.55 12.60 -0.60
N ASP A 107 -12.40 11.77 -1.62
CA ASP A 107 -11.40 10.71 -1.65
C ASP A 107 -10.00 11.31 -1.64
N ARG A 108 -9.06 10.63 -0.96
CA ARG A 108 -7.66 11.07 -0.87
C ARG A 108 -6.73 9.96 -1.31
N PHE A 109 -5.69 10.34 -2.04
CA PHE A 109 -4.76 9.42 -2.66
C PHE A 109 -3.35 9.70 -2.17
N TYR A 110 -2.59 8.63 -1.90
CA TYR A 110 -1.20 8.71 -1.51
C TYR A 110 -0.42 7.72 -2.38
N ILE A 111 0.52 8.23 -3.17
CA ILE A 111 1.19 7.49 -4.24
C ILE A 111 2.66 7.35 -3.88
N VAL A 112 3.11 6.09 -3.75
CA VAL A 112 4.39 5.74 -3.13
C VAL A 112 5.04 4.59 -3.91
N ASN A 113 6.37 4.57 -4.07
CA ASN A 113 7.03 3.37 -4.58
C ASN A 113 6.90 2.23 -3.56
N TRP A 114 6.87 0.99 -4.01
CA TRP A 114 6.80 -0.16 -3.11
C TRP A 114 7.89 -0.17 -2.03
N SER A 115 9.14 0.16 -2.40
CA SER A 115 10.26 0.23 -1.46
C SER A 115 10.04 1.27 -0.36
N GLU A 116 9.49 2.43 -0.70
CA GLU A 116 9.19 3.48 0.27
C GLU A 116 8.01 3.07 1.16
N ALA A 117 6.96 2.46 0.60
CA ALA A 117 5.84 1.94 1.38
C ALA A 117 6.31 0.85 2.37
N GLN A 118 7.19 -0.05 1.92
CA GLN A 118 7.84 -1.06 2.76
C GLN A 118 8.62 -0.40 3.91
N ASP A 119 9.37 0.66 3.63
CA ASP A 119 10.16 1.38 4.63
C ASP A 119 9.28 2.06 5.67
N ILE A 120 8.20 2.72 5.24
CA ILE A 120 7.23 3.34 6.16
C ILE A 120 6.62 2.29 7.09
N ILE A 121 6.21 1.14 6.56
CA ILE A 121 5.60 0.05 7.34
C ILE A 121 6.60 -0.53 8.34
N ILE A 122 7.85 -0.79 7.92
CA ILE A 122 8.90 -1.33 8.78
C ILE A 122 9.28 -0.33 9.88
N ASN A 123 9.50 0.93 9.52
CA ASN A 123 9.90 1.98 10.46
C ASN A 123 8.81 2.23 11.50
N HIS A 124 7.55 2.28 11.09
CA HIS A 124 6.43 2.45 12.02
C HIS A 124 6.31 1.24 12.98
N HIS A 125 6.51 0.02 12.48
CA HIS A 125 6.51 -1.18 13.33
C HIS A 125 7.70 -1.21 14.30
N GLN A 126 8.91 -0.83 13.84
CA GLN A 126 10.10 -0.73 14.69
C GLN A 126 9.90 0.30 15.79
N TYR A 127 9.41 1.50 15.44
CA TYR A 127 9.10 2.54 16.42
C TYR A 127 8.13 2.04 17.49
N TRP A 128 7.10 1.31 17.08
CA TRP A 128 6.15 0.71 18.02
C TRP A 128 6.82 -0.32 18.94
N LEU A 129 7.74 -1.16 18.43
CA LEU A 129 8.50 -2.10 19.26
C LEU A 129 9.40 -1.36 20.25
N ASP A 130 10.08 -0.30 19.83
CA ASP A 130 11.01 0.47 20.67
C ASP A 130 10.29 1.08 21.89
N ILE A 131 9.11 1.67 21.69
CA ILE A 131 8.32 2.25 22.80
C ILE A 131 7.72 1.17 23.74
N HIS A 132 7.66 -0.10 23.32
CA HIS A 132 7.18 -1.23 24.13
C HIS A 132 8.31 -2.18 24.57
N GLY A 133 9.57 -1.77 24.47
CA GLY A 133 10.73 -2.58 24.90
C GLY A 133 10.97 -3.84 24.07
N GLY A 134 10.47 -3.88 22.84
CA GLY A 134 10.59 -4.97 21.88
C GLY A 134 9.57 -6.10 22.05
N GLU A 135 8.73 -6.08 23.09
CA GLU A 135 7.72 -7.10 23.36
C GLU A 135 6.32 -6.58 23.05
N ARG A 136 5.48 -7.41 22.41
CA ARG A 136 4.08 -7.06 22.18
C ARG A 136 3.23 -7.40 23.42
N PRO A 137 2.49 -6.45 24.02
CA PRO A 137 1.88 -6.64 25.35
C PRO A 137 0.85 -7.78 25.46
N LYS A 138 0.12 -8.08 24.38
CA LYS A 138 -0.94 -9.10 24.39
C LYS A 138 -0.49 -10.46 23.86
N LYS A 139 0.31 -10.43 22.79
CA LYS A 139 0.72 -11.60 22.03
C LYS A 139 2.05 -11.30 21.36
N PHE A 140 3.14 -11.73 21.99
CA PHE A 140 4.52 -11.39 21.60
C PHE A 140 4.85 -11.80 20.16
N ASP A 141 4.28 -12.90 19.66
CA ASP A 141 4.46 -13.46 18.31
C ASP A 141 3.48 -12.87 17.27
N SER A 142 2.70 -11.85 17.63
CA SER A 142 1.78 -11.22 16.69
C SER A 142 2.53 -10.45 15.61
N MET A 143 2.30 -10.80 14.35
CA MET A 143 2.87 -10.12 13.19
C MET A 143 2.04 -8.92 12.70
N HIS A 144 0.95 -8.58 13.40
CA HIS A 144 0.07 -7.50 12.96
C HIS A 144 0.72 -6.12 13.08
N CYS A 145 0.76 -5.36 11.99
CA CYS A 145 1.13 -3.95 12.00
C CYS A 145 0.10 -3.12 11.25
N ALA A 146 0.16 -1.80 11.43
CA ALA A 146 -0.68 -0.87 10.70
C ALA A 146 0.09 0.43 10.49
N ILE A 147 -0.27 1.15 9.43
CA ILE A 147 0.11 2.55 9.23
C ILE A 147 -1.16 3.39 9.11
N SER A 148 -1.02 4.68 9.38
CA SER A 148 -2.07 5.69 9.32
C SER A 148 -1.87 6.63 8.13
N GLU A 149 -2.90 7.41 7.84
CA GLU A 149 -2.87 8.46 6.82
C GLU A 149 -1.78 9.49 7.10
N LYS A 150 -1.50 9.77 8.37
CA LYS A 150 -0.44 10.70 8.78
C LYS A 150 0.95 10.22 8.36
N ASP A 151 1.18 8.90 8.35
CA ASP A 151 2.45 8.30 7.92
C ASP A 151 2.68 8.43 6.40
N LEU A 152 1.64 8.82 5.65
CA LEU A 152 1.65 8.95 4.20
C LEU A 152 1.53 10.40 3.72
N GLU A 153 1.40 11.40 4.61
CA GLU A 153 1.02 12.77 4.24
C GLU A 153 1.92 13.38 3.16
N ASP A 154 3.23 13.12 3.21
CA ASP A 154 4.21 13.62 2.23
C ASP A 154 4.01 13.08 0.81
N PHE A 155 3.22 12.01 0.66
CA PHE A 155 2.95 11.33 -0.62
C PHE A 155 1.57 11.66 -1.21
N LYS A 156 0.87 12.60 -0.58
CA LYS A 156 -0.49 12.98 -0.98
C LYS A 156 -0.51 13.51 -2.41
N ASP A 157 -1.40 12.93 -3.23
CA ASP A 157 -1.61 13.26 -4.63
C ASP A 157 -0.32 13.29 -5.48
N ASN A 158 0.70 12.51 -5.09
CA ASN A 158 1.99 12.40 -5.78
C ASN A 158 1.91 11.58 -7.08
N TRP A 159 0.94 11.88 -7.95
CA TRP A 159 0.74 11.22 -9.23
C TRP A 159 1.92 11.40 -10.20
N GLU A 160 2.71 12.45 -10.00
CA GLU A 160 3.94 12.71 -10.74
C GLU A 160 4.94 11.56 -10.62
N LEU A 161 4.89 10.77 -9.54
CA LEU A 161 5.73 9.57 -9.41
C LEU A 161 5.52 8.60 -10.58
N ILE A 162 4.27 8.45 -11.03
CA ILE A 162 3.94 7.60 -12.17
C ILE A 162 4.35 8.34 -13.45
N LEU A 163 3.91 9.58 -13.66
CA LEU A 163 4.17 10.36 -14.88
C LEU A 163 5.66 10.48 -15.21
N ASN A 164 6.52 10.76 -14.22
CA ASN A 164 7.96 10.92 -14.43
C ASN A 164 8.65 9.63 -14.89
N LYS A 165 8.11 8.45 -14.56
CA LYS A 165 8.60 7.18 -15.12
C LYS A 165 8.33 7.07 -16.63
N HIS A 166 7.38 7.84 -17.17
CA HIS A 166 6.96 7.78 -18.58
C HIS A 166 7.48 8.96 -19.42
N ILE A 167 8.00 10.03 -18.78
CA ILE A 167 8.61 11.19 -19.46
C ILE A 167 10.09 10.92 -19.81
N ASN A 168 10.82 10.22 -18.94
CA ASN A 168 12.25 9.94 -19.13
C ASN A 168 12.45 8.62 -19.90
N ASN A 169 12.27 8.66 -21.22
CA ASN A 169 12.85 7.77 -22.25
C ASN A 169 12.45 8.22 -23.65
#